data_AF-A0A318QC68-F1
#
_entry.id   AF-A0A318QC68-F1
#
_cell.length_a   1.000
_cell.length_b   1.000
_cell.length_c   1.000
_cell.angle_alpha   90.00
_cell.angle_beta   90.00
_cell.angle_gamma   90.00
#
_symmetry.space_group_name_H-M   'P 1'
#
loop_
_entity.id
_entity.type
_entity.pdbx_description
1 polymer ?
#
loop_
_entity_poly.entity_id
_entity_poly.type
_entity_poly.pdbx_seq_one_letter_code
_entity_poly.pdbx_strand_id
1 'polypeptide(L)'
;GSLSGTASGTLDGTLDLTKASSTYSGGMSGSGGLTVSGGTETLTGANTYTGATTISGGTLALNGTGSIADSSTVDVAQNGMFDISQTNSGASVKDIGGAGGIDLGSQTLTLTAADPDTVYSGVASGSGGLTVSGGTETLSGANTYTGVTTVASGAGLSLPGSVAGALTTAGTTDVNGGTVAGTTTNTGTLTAEGGTLA
;
A
#
# COMPACT_ATOMS: atom_id res chain seq x y z
N GLY A 1 -11.97 -7.98 18.88
CA GLY A 1 -13.37 -7.77 18.47
C GLY A 1 -13.39 -7.15 17.09
N SER A 2 -14.51 -6.54 16.68
CA SER A 2 -14.59 -5.67 15.50
C SER A 2 -14.77 -4.21 15.93
N LEU A 3 -14.52 -3.26 15.02
CA LEU A 3 -14.87 -1.86 15.22
C LEU A 3 -16.13 -1.55 14.41
N SER A 4 -17.08 -0.78 14.97
CA SER A 4 -18.32 -0.44 14.26
C SER A 4 -18.89 0.88 14.72
N GLY A 5 -19.75 1.47 13.89
CA GLY A 5 -20.43 2.73 14.18
C GLY A 5 -19.85 3.94 13.45
N THR A 6 -20.41 5.10 13.77
CA THR A 6 -20.18 6.38 13.06
C THR A 6 -19.44 7.42 13.90
N ALA A 7 -19.31 7.20 15.20
CA ALA A 7 -18.72 8.17 16.12
C ALA A 7 -17.20 8.20 15.95
N SER A 8 -16.61 9.40 15.81
CA SER A 8 -15.16 9.57 15.74
C SER A 8 -14.46 9.13 17.02
N GLY A 9 -13.20 8.70 16.88
CA GLY A 9 -12.35 8.23 17.97
C GLY A 9 -10.93 8.78 17.90
N THR A 10 -10.20 8.61 19.00
CA THR A 10 -8.76 8.89 19.07
C THR A 10 -8.02 7.61 19.46
N LEU A 11 -6.97 7.27 18.72
CA LEU A 11 -6.05 6.19 19.02
C LEU A 11 -4.85 6.79 19.74
N ASP A 12 -4.78 6.61 21.06
CA ASP A 12 -3.60 6.98 21.87
C ASP A 12 -2.58 5.83 21.98
N GLY A 13 -2.99 4.63 21.57
CA GLY A 13 -2.18 3.43 21.48
C GLY A 13 -2.67 2.54 20.33
N THR A 14 -2.20 1.30 20.27
CA THR A 14 -2.61 0.38 19.19
C THR A 14 -3.96 -0.27 19.49
N LEU A 15 -4.93 -0.08 18.60
CA LEU A 15 -6.20 -0.81 18.60
C LEU A 15 -6.03 -2.16 17.88
N ASP A 16 -6.24 -3.28 18.57
CA ASP A 16 -6.14 -4.62 17.98
C ASP A 16 -7.52 -5.27 17.74
N LEU A 17 -7.82 -5.54 16.47
CA LEU A 17 -9.04 -6.18 15.99
C LEU A 17 -8.75 -7.64 15.64
N THR A 18 -9.02 -8.53 16.60
CA THR A 18 -8.73 -9.96 16.48
C THR A 18 -9.77 -10.82 15.76
N LYS A 19 -10.98 -10.28 15.56
CA LYS A 19 -12.13 -10.96 14.94
C LYS A 19 -13.04 -9.92 14.26
N ALA A 20 -12.45 -9.12 13.38
CA ALA A 20 -13.15 -8.08 12.66
C ALA A 20 -14.26 -8.65 11.77
N SER A 21 -15.39 -7.98 11.73
CA SER A 21 -16.57 -8.42 10.97
C SER A 21 -17.54 -7.27 10.70
N SER A 22 -17.04 -6.04 10.65
CA SER A 22 -17.86 -4.85 10.72
C SER A 22 -17.36 -3.72 9.82
N THR A 23 -18.22 -2.73 9.67
CA THR A 23 -17.91 -1.47 9.00
C THR A 23 -17.89 -0.35 10.03
N TYR A 24 -16.82 0.43 10.01
CA TYR A 24 -16.69 1.66 10.76
C TYR A 24 -16.66 2.87 9.81
N SER A 25 -17.52 3.84 10.08
CA SER A 25 -17.71 5.05 9.28
C SER A 25 -17.32 6.34 10.01
N GLY A 26 -16.94 6.24 11.29
CA GLY A 26 -16.31 7.34 12.00
C GLY A 26 -14.88 7.61 11.51
N GLY A 27 -14.31 8.74 11.94
CA GLY A 27 -12.90 9.03 11.74
C GLY A 27 -12.09 8.72 13.01
N MET A 28 -11.02 7.95 12.87
CA MET A 28 -10.00 7.77 13.91
C MET A 28 -8.87 8.78 13.72
N SER A 29 -8.42 9.41 14.80
CA SER A 29 -7.27 10.33 14.84
C SER A 29 -6.27 9.90 15.92
N GLY A 30 -5.19 10.65 16.14
CA GLY A 30 -4.22 10.39 17.22
C GLY A 30 -2.92 9.73 16.78
N SER A 31 -1.99 9.55 17.71
CA SER A 31 -0.64 9.03 17.41
C SER A 31 -0.55 7.50 17.42
N GLY A 32 -1.59 6.81 17.91
CA GLY A 32 -1.69 5.36 17.95
C GLY A 32 -1.91 4.72 16.58
N GLY A 33 -1.92 3.38 16.57
CA GLY A 33 -2.03 2.58 15.36
C GLY A 33 -3.22 1.62 15.37
N LEU A 34 -3.38 0.89 14.27
CA LEU A 34 -4.44 -0.10 14.09
C LEU A 34 -3.81 -1.45 13.71
N THR A 35 -4.17 -2.50 14.42
CA THR A 35 -3.85 -3.88 14.06
C THR A 35 -5.12 -4.64 13.69
N VAL A 36 -5.14 -5.28 12.52
CA VAL A 36 -6.20 -6.22 12.11
C VAL A 36 -5.61 -7.63 12.09
N SER A 37 -5.84 -8.35 13.20
CA SER A 37 -5.26 -9.68 13.42
C SER A 37 -6.11 -10.83 12.88
N GLY A 38 -7.39 -10.60 12.60
CA GLY A 38 -8.26 -11.62 12.02
C GLY A 38 -9.62 -11.09 11.62
N GLY A 39 -10.26 -11.76 10.66
CA GLY A 39 -11.53 -11.31 10.07
C GLY A 39 -11.36 -10.13 9.12
N THR A 40 -12.44 -9.41 8.81
CA THR A 40 -12.44 -8.26 7.89
C THR A 40 -12.98 -7.02 8.57
N GLU A 41 -12.17 -5.96 8.62
CA GLU A 41 -12.60 -4.62 9.06
C GLU A 41 -12.73 -3.72 7.84
N THR A 42 -13.89 -3.07 7.68
CA THR A 42 -14.11 -2.11 6.58
C THR A 42 -14.14 -0.69 7.11
N LEU A 43 -13.25 0.16 6.63
CA LEU A 43 -13.25 1.60 6.94
C LEU A 43 -13.88 2.37 5.79
N THR A 44 -14.88 3.20 6.11
CA THR A 44 -15.55 4.10 5.15
C THR A 44 -15.35 5.58 5.48
N GLY A 45 -14.98 5.88 6.72
CA GLY A 45 -14.59 7.21 7.17
C GLY A 45 -13.12 7.53 6.87
N ALA A 46 -12.79 8.82 6.90
CA ALA A 46 -11.41 9.28 6.79
C ALA A 46 -10.71 9.13 8.16
N ASN A 47 -9.67 8.32 8.22
CA ASN A 47 -8.86 8.12 9.42
C ASN A 47 -7.51 8.82 9.26
N THR A 48 -7.18 9.64 10.24
CA THR A 48 -6.02 10.54 10.29
C THR A 48 -5.07 10.18 11.45
N TYR A 49 -5.19 8.96 11.98
CA TYR A 49 -4.19 8.48 12.94
C TYR A 49 -2.83 8.34 12.24
N THR A 50 -1.76 8.62 12.98
CA THR A 50 -0.41 8.67 12.40
C THR A 50 0.45 7.47 12.73
N GLY A 51 0.02 6.61 13.67
CA GLY A 51 0.71 5.36 13.96
C GLY A 51 0.52 4.34 12.84
N ALA A 52 1.27 3.23 12.92
CA ALA A 52 1.26 2.20 11.90
C ALA A 52 -0.07 1.45 11.81
N THR A 53 -0.35 0.96 10.60
CA THR A 53 -1.42 -0.01 10.34
C THR A 53 -0.78 -1.38 10.10
N THR A 54 -1.09 -2.36 10.94
CA THR A 54 -0.57 -3.74 10.80
C THR A 54 -1.71 -4.69 10.48
N ILE A 55 -1.55 -5.52 9.45
CA ILE A 55 -2.52 -6.55 9.07
C ILE A 55 -1.84 -7.90 9.22
N SER A 56 -1.95 -8.50 10.41
CA SER A 56 -1.18 -9.69 10.79
C SER A 56 -1.82 -11.02 10.34
N GLY A 57 -3.13 -11.01 10.05
CA GLY A 57 -3.84 -12.21 9.57
C GLY A 57 -5.30 -11.99 9.14
N GLY A 58 -5.78 -10.75 9.15
CA GLY A 58 -7.12 -10.40 8.66
C GLY A 58 -7.08 -9.63 7.34
N THR A 59 -8.18 -8.93 7.08
CA THR A 59 -8.32 -8.00 5.96
C THR A 59 -8.69 -6.62 6.49
N LEU A 60 -7.95 -5.61 6.06
CA LEU A 60 -8.39 -4.23 6.17
C LEU A 60 -8.86 -3.77 4.80
N ALA A 61 -10.16 -3.47 4.69
CA ALA A 61 -10.77 -2.96 3.47
C ALA A 61 -11.07 -1.46 3.59
N LEU A 62 -10.62 -0.66 2.63
CA LEU A 62 -11.08 0.71 2.45
C LEU A 62 -12.21 0.74 1.42
N ASN A 63 -13.30 1.42 1.75
CA ASN A 63 -14.49 1.50 0.90
C ASN A 63 -14.98 2.94 0.77
N GLY A 64 -15.37 3.34 -0.44
CA GLY A 64 -15.88 4.67 -0.73
C GLY A 64 -14.84 5.74 -0.47
N THR A 65 -15.06 6.53 0.59
CA THR A 65 -14.16 7.59 1.07
C THR A 65 -13.21 7.12 2.19
N GLY A 66 -13.20 5.83 2.51
CA GLY A 66 -12.32 5.24 3.51
C GLY A 66 -10.86 5.59 3.24
N SER A 67 -10.17 6.08 4.27
CA SER A 67 -8.77 6.51 4.15
C SER A 67 -7.98 6.25 5.42
N ILE A 68 -6.68 5.99 5.26
CA ILE A 68 -5.65 5.89 6.30
C ILE A 68 -4.37 6.63 5.88
N ALA A 69 -4.52 7.72 5.10
CA ALA A 69 -3.41 8.39 4.42
C ALA A 69 -2.26 8.86 5.33
N ASP A 70 -2.56 9.16 6.59
CA ASP A 70 -1.57 9.63 7.55
C ASP A 70 -0.82 8.51 8.27
N SER A 71 -1.26 7.24 8.11
CA SER A 71 -0.61 6.06 8.69
C SER A 71 0.86 6.02 8.31
N SER A 72 1.73 5.79 9.29
CA SER A 72 3.18 5.80 9.08
C SER A 72 3.64 4.73 8.09
N THR A 73 3.07 3.54 8.20
CA THR A 73 3.34 2.38 7.36
C THR A 73 2.12 1.47 7.37
N VAL A 74 1.81 0.85 6.23
CA VAL A 74 0.92 -0.32 6.19
C VAL A 74 1.76 -1.59 6.06
N ASP A 75 1.91 -2.31 7.18
CA ASP A 75 2.61 -3.59 7.23
C ASP A 75 1.62 -4.75 7.07
N VAL A 76 1.70 -5.44 5.93
CA VAL A 76 0.83 -6.58 5.61
C VAL A 76 1.61 -7.86 5.81
N ALA A 77 1.37 -8.59 6.90
CA ALA A 77 2.02 -9.88 7.13
C ALA A 77 1.55 -10.92 6.11
N GLN A 78 2.27 -12.05 5.99
CA GLN A 78 2.04 -13.08 4.96
C GLN A 78 0.58 -13.55 4.78
N ASN A 79 -0.24 -13.55 5.84
CA ASN A 79 -1.64 -13.96 5.79
C ASN A 79 -2.63 -12.77 5.85
N GLY A 80 -2.12 -11.55 5.78
CA GLY A 80 -2.89 -10.32 5.77
C GLY A 80 -3.29 -9.90 4.36
N MET A 81 -4.35 -9.11 4.28
CA MET A 81 -4.82 -8.46 3.05
C MET A 81 -5.14 -6.99 3.30
N PHE A 82 -4.55 -6.11 2.51
CA PHE A 82 -5.00 -4.72 2.40
C PHE A 82 -5.80 -4.55 1.10
N ASP A 83 -7.07 -4.20 1.20
CA ASP A 83 -7.99 -4.09 0.07
C ASP A 83 -8.44 -2.64 -0.12
N ILE A 84 -8.13 -2.05 -1.28
CA ILE A 84 -8.57 -0.70 -1.66
C ILE A 84 -9.50 -0.71 -2.87
N SER A 85 -9.89 -1.90 -3.33
CA SER A 85 -10.62 -2.15 -4.58
C SER A 85 -11.98 -1.43 -4.64
N GLN A 86 -12.56 -1.13 -3.47
CA GLN A 86 -13.86 -0.49 -3.32
C GLN A 86 -13.76 1.00 -2.97
N THR A 87 -12.58 1.62 -3.02
CA THR A 87 -12.44 3.07 -2.85
C THR A 87 -12.87 3.82 -4.11
N ASN A 88 -13.32 5.07 -3.95
CA ASN A 88 -13.83 5.87 -5.07
C ASN A 88 -12.72 6.47 -5.96
N SER A 89 -11.53 6.71 -5.41
CA SER A 89 -10.51 7.53 -6.08
C SER A 89 -9.08 7.19 -5.70
N GLY A 90 -8.84 6.06 -5.03
CA GLY A 90 -7.49 5.75 -4.58
C GLY A 90 -7.44 5.45 -3.11
N ALA A 91 -6.28 4.95 -2.72
CA ALA A 91 -5.78 5.12 -1.39
C ALA A 91 -4.42 5.82 -1.45
N SER A 92 -4.12 6.57 -0.41
CA SER A 92 -2.76 7.03 -0.12
C SER A 92 -2.35 6.47 1.23
N VAL A 93 -1.07 6.20 1.39
CA VAL A 93 -0.39 5.85 2.64
C VAL A 93 1.03 6.40 2.55
N LYS A 94 1.76 6.51 3.67
CA LYS A 94 3.15 6.95 3.59
C LYS A 94 4.04 5.87 3.01
N ASP A 95 3.93 4.66 3.53
CA ASP A 95 4.85 3.55 3.30
C ASP A 95 4.09 2.21 3.30
N ILE A 96 4.61 1.18 2.62
CA ILE A 96 4.07 -0.19 2.65
C ILE A 96 5.18 -1.19 2.92
N GLY A 97 4.85 -2.27 3.62
CA GLY A 97 5.79 -3.34 3.90
C GLY A 97 5.12 -4.69 4.09
N GLY A 98 5.95 -5.71 4.30
CA GLY A 98 5.51 -7.05 4.64
C GLY A 98 5.41 -7.99 3.43
N ALA A 99 4.79 -9.15 3.64
CA ALA A 99 4.75 -10.27 2.70
C ALA A 99 3.33 -10.69 2.29
N GLY A 100 2.31 -9.99 2.77
CA GLY A 100 0.90 -10.25 2.50
C GLY A 100 0.41 -9.65 1.20
N GLY A 101 -0.88 -9.81 0.93
CA GLY A 101 -1.46 -9.34 -0.32
C GLY A 101 -2.00 -7.92 -0.25
N ILE A 102 -1.93 -7.21 -1.37
CA ILE A 102 -2.66 -5.96 -1.59
C ILE A 102 -3.62 -6.16 -2.77
N ASP A 103 -4.91 -5.95 -2.55
CA ASP A 103 -5.91 -5.92 -3.62
C ASP A 103 -6.18 -4.47 -4.03
N LEU A 104 -5.68 -4.10 -5.21
CA LEU A 104 -5.87 -2.77 -5.78
C LEU A 104 -7.23 -2.63 -6.47
N GLY A 105 -7.90 -3.74 -6.84
CA GLY A 105 -9.00 -3.68 -7.80
C GLY A 105 -8.60 -2.93 -9.06
N SER A 106 -9.35 -1.91 -9.44
CA SER A 106 -9.02 -1.00 -10.55
C SER A 106 -8.33 0.29 -10.11
N GLN A 107 -7.85 0.36 -8.86
CA GLN A 107 -7.50 1.60 -8.21
C GLN A 107 -5.99 1.80 -8.03
N THR A 108 -5.55 3.06 -8.03
CA THR A 108 -4.17 3.42 -7.72
C THR A 108 -3.93 3.54 -6.21
N LEU A 109 -2.90 2.86 -5.70
CA LEU A 109 -2.30 3.11 -4.39
C LEU A 109 -1.17 4.13 -4.53
N THR A 110 -1.14 5.16 -3.68
CA THR A 110 -0.09 6.19 -3.67
C THR A 110 0.73 6.13 -2.38
N LEU A 111 2.04 6.01 -2.50
CA LEU A 111 3.00 6.11 -1.40
C LEU A 111 3.55 7.54 -1.37
N THR A 112 3.39 8.22 -0.24
CA THR A 112 3.77 9.65 -0.11
C THR A 112 5.13 9.87 0.53
N ALA A 113 5.64 8.87 1.26
CA ALA A 113 6.91 8.97 1.98
C ALA A 113 7.44 7.56 2.28
N ALA A 114 7.67 6.77 1.22
CA ALA A 114 8.15 5.39 1.36
C ALA A 114 9.52 5.35 2.06
N ASP A 115 9.68 4.43 3.00
CA ASP A 115 10.91 4.28 3.77
C ASP A 115 11.88 3.36 3.01
N PRO A 116 13.10 3.82 2.66
CA PRO A 116 14.07 2.99 1.94
C PRO A 116 14.49 1.72 2.67
N ASP A 117 14.30 1.65 4.00
CA ASP A 117 14.62 0.47 4.80
C ASP A 117 13.42 -0.51 4.89
N THR A 118 12.23 -0.11 4.47
CA THR A 118 11.06 -0.99 4.37
C THR A 118 11.06 -1.76 3.04
N VAL A 119 10.68 -3.04 3.10
CA VAL A 119 10.55 -3.91 1.92
C VAL A 119 9.16 -4.50 1.85
N TYR A 120 8.48 -4.29 0.73
CA TYR A 120 7.30 -5.07 0.36
C TYR A 120 7.71 -6.29 -0.48
N SER A 121 7.57 -7.46 0.12
CA SER A 121 7.86 -8.79 -0.46
C SER A 121 6.60 -9.55 -0.87
N GLY A 122 5.43 -8.96 -0.60
CA GLY A 122 4.13 -9.52 -0.93
C GLY A 122 3.74 -9.41 -2.40
N VAL A 123 2.47 -9.66 -2.68
CA VAL A 123 1.90 -9.54 -4.02
C VAL A 123 0.78 -8.51 -4.02
N ALA A 124 1.00 -7.38 -4.69
CA ALA A 124 -0.07 -6.48 -5.08
C ALA A 124 -0.69 -6.95 -6.40
N SER A 125 -2.02 -6.90 -6.50
CA SER A 125 -2.80 -7.44 -7.62
C SER A 125 -3.95 -6.52 -8.04
N GLY A 126 -4.50 -6.73 -9.24
CA GLY A 126 -5.61 -5.94 -9.80
C GLY A 126 -5.28 -5.28 -11.15
N SER A 127 -6.23 -4.56 -11.73
CA SER A 127 -5.98 -3.70 -12.90
C SER A 127 -5.51 -2.29 -12.52
N GLY A 128 -5.55 -1.98 -11.22
CA GLY A 128 -5.00 -0.77 -10.63
C GLY A 128 -3.47 -0.69 -10.70
N GLY A 129 -2.91 0.39 -10.15
CA GLY A 129 -1.48 0.68 -10.23
C GLY A 129 -0.90 1.20 -8.93
N LEU A 130 0.38 1.53 -8.97
CA LEU A 130 1.13 2.06 -7.83
C LEU A 130 1.75 3.40 -8.21
N THR A 131 1.70 4.39 -7.32
CA THR A 131 2.46 5.64 -7.46
C THR A 131 3.38 5.81 -6.26
N VAL A 132 4.69 5.87 -6.48
CA VAL A 132 5.66 6.33 -5.47
C VAL A 132 5.88 7.82 -5.70
N SER A 133 5.28 8.65 -4.85
CA SER A 133 5.31 10.12 -4.97
C SER A 133 6.40 10.77 -4.11
N GLY A 134 6.88 10.06 -3.09
CA GLY A 134 7.98 10.50 -2.22
C GLY A 134 8.60 9.32 -1.48
N GLY A 135 9.85 9.47 -1.07
CA GLY A 135 10.64 8.38 -0.50
C GLY A 135 11.10 7.36 -1.53
N THR A 136 11.56 6.19 -1.08
CA THR A 136 11.99 5.08 -1.95
C THR A 136 11.31 3.79 -1.50
N GLU A 137 10.55 3.17 -2.38
CA GLU A 137 9.90 1.86 -2.11
C GLU A 137 10.78 0.71 -2.61
N THR A 138 10.82 -0.40 -1.87
CA THR A 138 11.46 -1.65 -2.33
C THR A 138 10.44 -2.76 -2.59
N LEU A 139 10.19 -3.05 -3.87
CA LEU A 139 9.33 -4.15 -4.30
C LEU A 139 10.15 -5.41 -4.61
N SER A 140 10.17 -6.37 -3.69
CA SER A 140 10.88 -7.65 -3.87
C SER A 140 9.97 -8.81 -4.24
N GLY A 141 8.66 -8.67 -4.07
CA GLY A 141 7.67 -9.67 -4.47
C GLY A 141 7.32 -9.62 -5.96
N ALA A 142 6.60 -10.65 -6.42
CA ALA A 142 6.11 -10.74 -7.79
C ALA A 142 4.73 -10.07 -7.91
N ASN A 143 4.70 -8.77 -8.18
CA ASN A 143 3.46 -8.01 -8.26
C ASN A 143 2.75 -8.27 -9.59
N THR A 144 1.46 -8.60 -9.50
CA THR A 144 0.65 -9.03 -10.64
C THR A 144 -0.31 -7.96 -11.15
N TYR A 145 -0.32 -6.79 -10.52
CA TYR A 145 -1.15 -5.68 -11.00
C TYR A 145 -0.72 -5.20 -12.39
N THR A 146 -1.70 -4.84 -13.23
CA THR A 146 -1.46 -4.50 -14.63
C THR A 146 -1.51 -2.99 -14.91
N GLY A 147 -2.00 -2.18 -13.98
CA GLY A 147 -1.93 -0.72 -14.08
C GLY A 147 -0.50 -0.21 -13.92
N VAL A 148 -0.30 1.06 -14.25
CA VAL A 148 1.03 1.68 -14.31
C VAL A 148 1.65 1.81 -12.92
N THR A 149 2.92 1.43 -12.80
CA THR A 149 3.80 1.87 -11.71
C THR A 149 4.39 3.22 -12.07
N THR A 150 4.11 4.26 -11.28
CA THR A 150 4.63 5.62 -11.47
C THR A 150 5.64 5.94 -10.37
N VAL A 151 6.83 6.41 -10.73
CA VAL A 151 7.83 6.94 -9.79
C VAL A 151 8.00 8.43 -10.08
N ALA A 152 7.55 9.28 -9.16
CA ALA A 152 7.59 10.73 -9.33
C ALA A 152 9.02 11.28 -9.26
N SER A 153 9.19 12.52 -9.75
CA SER A 153 10.46 13.23 -9.58
C SER A 153 10.81 13.38 -8.10
N GLY A 154 12.04 13.05 -7.73
CA GLY A 154 12.49 13.05 -6.33
C GLY A 154 12.11 11.81 -5.52
N ALA A 155 11.34 10.87 -6.08
CA ALA A 155 11.03 9.58 -5.47
C ALA A 155 11.94 8.45 -6.01
N GLY A 156 11.89 7.31 -5.34
CA GLY A 156 12.70 6.14 -5.62
C GLY A 156 11.89 4.85 -5.77
N LEU A 157 12.39 3.92 -6.57
CA LEU A 157 11.91 2.53 -6.62
C LEU A 157 13.11 1.60 -6.74
N SER A 158 13.25 0.67 -5.79
CA SER A 158 14.11 -0.51 -5.90
C SER A 158 13.21 -1.71 -6.25
N LEU A 159 13.46 -2.39 -7.37
CA LEU A 159 12.60 -3.43 -7.91
C LEU A 159 13.35 -4.76 -8.10
N PRO A 160 13.87 -5.43 -7.06
CA PRO A 160 14.43 -6.77 -7.21
C PRO A 160 13.38 -7.84 -7.56
N GLY A 161 12.08 -7.55 -7.35
CA GLY A 161 10.96 -8.42 -7.70
C GLY A 161 10.45 -8.20 -9.13
N SER A 162 9.13 -8.19 -9.30
CA SER A 162 8.54 -7.87 -10.60
C SER A 162 7.27 -7.04 -10.50
N VAL A 163 6.96 -6.35 -11.59
CA VAL A 163 5.66 -5.72 -11.87
C VAL A 163 5.14 -6.17 -13.22
N ALA A 164 3.86 -6.55 -13.28
CA ALA A 164 3.23 -6.97 -14.53
C ALA A 164 2.81 -5.78 -15.41
N GLY A 165 2.48 -4.63 -14.80
CA GLY A 165 2.13 -3.40 -15.49
C GLY A 165 3.30 -2.66 -16.14
N ALA A 166 2.98 -1.54 -16.78
CA ALA A 166 3.97 -0.62 -17.33
C ALA A 166 4.67 0.18 -16.21
N LEU A 167 5.90 0.63 -16.48
CA LEU A 167 6.66 1.51 -15.58
C LEU A 167 6.79 2.91 -16.22
N THR A 168 6.43 3.95 -15.49
CA THR A 168 6.75 5.34 -15.81
C THR A 168 7.57 5.94 -14.69
N THR A 169 8.82 6.33 -14.96
CA THR A 169 9.70 6.89 -13.93
C THR A 169 10.25 8.26 -14.35
N ALA A 170 10.11 9.22 -13.44
CA ALA A 170 10.74 10.54 -13.46
C ALA A 170 11.70 10.74 -12.27
N GLY A 171 11.76 9.75 -11.37
CA GLY A 171 12.62 9.72 -10.19
C GLY A 171 13.86 8.87 -10.41
N THR A 172 14.28 8.15 -9.36
CA THR A 172 15.35 7.15 -9.43
C THR A 172 14.75 5.76 -9.36
N THR A 173 14.98 4.93 -10.37
CA THR A 173 14.53 3.53 -10.35
C THR A 173 15.72 2.61 -10.56
N ASP A 174 15.86 1.61 -9.69
CA ASP A 174 16.79 0.52 -9.84
C ASP A 174 16.04 -0.81 -9.96
N VAL A 175 16.15 -1.46 -11.11
CA VAL A 175 15.48 -2.75 -11.37
C VAL A 175 16.26 -3.92 -10.77
N ASN A 176 17.54 -3.77 -10.38
CA ASN A 176 18.28 -4.75 -9.55
C ASN A 176 17.93 -6.25 -9.75
N GLY A 177 18.04 -6.78 -10.97
CA GLY A 177 17.71 -8.18 -11.29
C GLY A 177 16.22 -8.51 -11.50
N GLY A 178 15.32 -7.58 -11.22
CA GLY A 178 13.88 -7.74 -11.35
C GLY A 178 13.33 -7.57 -12.76
N THR A 179 12.00 -7.50 -12.88
CA THR A 179 11.30 -7.49 -14.17
C THR A 179 10.16 -6.48 -14.23
N VAL A 180 10.12 -5.70 -15.32
CA VAL A 180 8.96 -4.91 -15.74
C VAL A 180 8.39 -5.55 -17.00
N ALA A 181 7.21 -6.15 -16.90
CA ALA A 181 6.60 -6.85 -18.05
C ALA A 181 5.89 -5.90 -19.03
N GLY A 182 5.44 -4.73 -18.56
CA GLY A 182 4.87 -3.69 -19.41
C GLY A 182 5.93 -2.74 -19.96
N THR A 183 5.51 -1.84 -20.86
CA THR A 183 6.39 -0.84 -21.46
C THR A 183 7.02 0.07 -20.41
N THR A 184 8.30 0.40 -20.57
CA THR A 184 9.01 1.33 -19.69
C THR A 184 9.17 2.72 -20.32
N THR A 185 8.70 3.76 -19.64
CA THR A 185 8.93 5.17 -19.99
C THR A 185 9.81 5.81 -18.92
N ASN A 186 10.98 6.33 -19.30
CA ASN A 186 11.93 6.95 -18.38
C ASN A 186 12.22 8.41 -18.75
N THR A 187 12.07 9.30 -17.77
CA THR A 187 12.48 10.72 -17.82
C THR A 187 13.40 11.10 -16.64
N GLY A 188 13.73 10.13 -15.78
CA GLY A 188 14.64 10.29 -14.64
C GLY A 188 15.87 9.38 -14.75
N THR A 189 16.33 8.85 -13.62
CA THR A 189 17.45 7.91 -13.53
C THR A 189 16.92 6.48 -13.49
N LEU A 190 17.37 5.62 -14.40
CA LEU A 190 17.01 4.21 -14.44
C LEU A 190 18.27 3.34 -14.52
N THR A 191 18.48 2.49 -13.53
CA THR A 191 19.44 1.37 -13.58
C THR A 191 18.68 0.06 -13.72
N ALA A 192 19.20 -0.86 -14.53
CA ALA A 192 18.57 -2.15 -14.76
C ALA A 192 19.63 -3.26 -14.85
N GLU A 193 20.57 -3.26 -13.91
CA GLU A 193 21.60 -4.31 -13.85
C GLU A 193 20.93 -5.67 -13.60
N GLY A 194 21.15 -6.62 -14.52
CA GLY A 194 20.53 -7.95 -14.48
C GLY A 194 19.00 -7.97 -14.67
N GLY A 195 18.36 -6.81 -14.85
CA GLY A 195 16.91 -6.69 -14.94
C GLY A 195 16.36 -6.91 -16.36
N THR A 196 15.07 -7.20 -16.45
CA THR A 196 14.34 -7.34 -17.73
C THR A 196 13.30 -6.23 -17.87
N LEU A 197 13.34 -5.51 -18.99
CA LEU A 197 12.36 -4.48 -19.37
C LEU A 197 11.76 -4.85 -20.73
N ALA A 198 10.44 -4.74 -20.86
CA ALA A 198 9.73 -4.92 -22.14
C ALA A 198 9.85 -3.71 -23.07
#